data_AF-A0AAV9ZKP2-F1
#
_entry.id   AF-A0AAV9ZKP2-F1
#
_cell.length_a   1.000
_cell.length_b   1.000
_cell.length_c   1.000
_cell.angle_alpha   90.00
_cell.angle_beta   90.00
_cell.angle_gamma   90.00
#
_symmetry.space_group_name_H-M   'P 1'
#
loop_
_entity.id
_entity.type
_entity.pdbx_description
1 polymer ?
#
loop_
_entity_poly.entity_id
_entity_poly.type
_entity_poly.pdbx_seq_one_letter_code
_entity_poly.pdbx_strand_id
1 'polypeptide(L)'
;MLDALYPLFSIFSFLGFILVLIPLPWHLIQTRIPGIFFYIMWSALACLNQFVNSVVWAEDSILRAPVWCDIWDSYNIMMGASVGIPAATLCINRRLYQIASTNGSLSSNKAELRRSVLIDGLLCVFFPLVYIALQFIVQAHRFDIYEQIGCYPALYNSIPLYFLSTIWPPLISLISFAYGGLALHSSSVLTRRTTLSDSLASASITLPHYLRMLILATLSTLLTLSLGIFTIHSTATSTSTPIHPWRSLSTAPHIDSIPVLVWRSDPRLRVALEFTRWTVPVTAILFFVFSIGFAVEARTSHHHLALNSACTFLLRL
;
A
#
# COMPACT_ATOMS: atom_id res chain seq x y z
N MET A 1 12.21 -10.00 -27.33
CA MET A 1 10.76 -10.01 -27.69
C MET A 1 10.12 -8.98 -26.78
N LEU A 2 9.66 -7.85 -27.34
CA LEU A 2 9.03 -6.76 -26.59
C LEU A 2 7.86 -7.27 -25.75
N ASP A 3 7.67 -6.68 -24.58
CA ASP A 3 6.52 -6.96 -23.73
C ASP A 3 5.21 -6.67 -24.41
N ALA A 4 4.32 -7.67 -24.45
CA ALA A 4 2.93 -7.48 -24.86
C ALA A 4 2.14 -6.54 -23.92
N LEU A 5 2.70 -6.22 -22.74
CA LEU A 5 2.10 -5.38 -21.70
C LEU A 5 2.74 -3.98 -21.60
N TYR A 6 3.77 -3.68 -22.40
CA TYR A 6 4.31 -2.33 -22.53
C TYR A 6 3.58 -1.62 -23.67
N PRO A 7 3.01 -0.40 -23.48
CA PRO A 7 3.16 0.53 -22.36
C PRO A 7 2.05 0.47 -21.29
N LEU A 8 1.21 -0.58 -21.28
CA LEU A 8 0.01 -0.67 -20.45
C LEU A 8 0.34 -0.52 -18.95
N PHE A 9 1.32 -1.26 -18.43
CA PHE A 9 1.70 -1.15 -17.00
C PHE A 9 2.11 0.26 -16.56
N SER A 10 2.92 0.95 -17.36
CA SER A 10 3.38 2.31 -17.07
C SER A 10 2.22 3.29 -17.04
N ILE A 11 1.26 3.16 -17.96
CA ILE A 11 0.03 3.98 -17.99
C ILE A 11 -0.80 3.74 -16.73
N PHE A 12 -1.04 2.48 -16.35
CA PHE A 12 -1.81 2.15 -15.15
C PHE A 12 -1.13 2.64 -13.86
N SER A 13 0.20 2.58 -13.77
CA SER A 13 0.97 3.09 -12.62
C SER A 13 0.90 4.61 -12.51
N PHE A 14 1.03 5.33 -13.62
CA PHE A 14 0.91 6.78 -13.66
C PHE A 14 -0.53 7.25 -13.36
N LEU A 15 -1.53 6.58 -13.93
CA LEU A 15 -2.93 6.82 -13.60
C LEU A 15 -3.18 6.54 -12.12
N GLY A 16 -2.68 5.42 -11.58
CA GLY A 16 -2.79 5.11 -10.16
C GLY A 16 -2.24 6.22 -9.25
N PHE A 17 -1.10 6.81 -9.61
CA PHE A 17 -0.52 7.96 -8.91
C PHE A 17 -1.46 9.19 -8.90
N ILE A 18 -1.95 9.61 -10.07
CA ILE A 18 -2.84 10.76 -10.19
C ILE A 18 -4.16 10.51 -9.44
N LEU A 19 -4.77 9.34 -9.68
CA LEU A 19 -6.08 9.00 -9.16
C LEU A 19 -6.11 8.91 -7.64
N VAL A 20 -5.03 8.45 -7.00
CA VAL A 20 -4.92 8.39 -5.54
C VAL A 20 -4.76 9.78 -4.90
N LEU A 21 -4.20 10.75 -5.62
CA LEU A 21 -4.04 12.13 -5.12
C LEU A 21 -5.32 12.97 -5.21
N ILE A 22 -6.23 12.66 -6.14
CA ILE A 22 -7.47 13.43 -6.34
C ILE A 22 -8.32 13.54 -5.05
N PRO A 23 -8.54 12.45 -4.28
CA PRO A 23 -9.33 12.51 -3.05
C PRO A 23 -8.62 13.20 -1.86
N LEU A 24 -7.33 13.52 -1.97
CA LEU A 24 -6.51 14.00 -0.83
C LEU A 24 -7.07 15.27 -0.16
N PRO A 25 -7.40 16.36 -0.89
CA PRO A 25 -7.90 17.58 -0.25
C PRO A 25 -9.23 17.34 0.45
N TRP A 26 -10.07 16.51 -0.15
CA TRP A 26 -11.39 16.19 0.40
C TRP A 26 -11.28 15.40 1.70
N HIS A 27 -10.44 14.37 1.75
CA HIS A 27 -10.25 13.55 2.94
C HIS A 27 -9.64 14.32 4.11
N LEU A 28 -8.71 15.24 3.83
CA LEU A 28 -8.08 16.07 4.85
C LEU A 28 -9.07 17.05 5.50
N ILE A 29 -10.04 17.55 4.74
CA ILE A 29 -11.01 18.55 5.21
C ILE A 29 -12.22 17.85 5.85
N GLN A 30 -12.74 16.80 5.22
CA GLN A 30 -14.05 16.23 5.55
C GLN A 30 -13.98 15.04 6.50
N THR A 31 -12.90 14.24 6.44
CA THR A 31 -12.85 12.96 7.17
C THR A 31 -11.92 12.98 8.37
N ARG A 32 -12.43 12.60 9.55
CA ARG A 32 -11.63 12.44 10.78
C ARG A 32 -10.93 11.08 10.87
N ILE A 33 -10.37 10.61 9.75
CA ILE A 33 -9.69 9.31 9.61
C ILE A 33 -8.26 9.54 9.09
N PRO A 34 -7.27 9.72 9.97
CA PRO A 34 -5.91 10.05 9.56
C PRO A 34 -5.22 8.94 8.75
N GLY A 35 -5.55 7.68 8.99
CA GLY A 35 -5.05 6.54 8.22
C GLY A 35 -5.21 6.66 6.69
N ILE A 36 -6.25 7.36 6.20
CA ILE A 36 -6.47 7.56 4.76
C ILE A 36 -5.35 8.40 4.13
N PHE A 37 -4.86 9.42 4.84
CA PHE A 37 -3.75 10.24 4.35
C PHE A 37 -2.49 9.41 4.16
N PHE A 38 -2.15 8.57 5.14
CA PHE A 38 -0.98 7.69 5.05
C PHE A 38 -1.12 6.65 3.94
N TYR A 39 -2.33 6.12 3.73
CA TYR A 39 -2.62 5.22 2.60
C TYR A 39 -2.34 5.92 1.27
N ILE A 40 -2.90 7.12 1.07
CA ILE A 40 -2.70 7.92 -0.14
C ILE A 40 -1.21 8.22 -0.36
N MET A 41 -0.50 8.65 0.68
CA MET A 41 0.94 8.96 0.62
C MET A 41 1.75 7.75 0.17
N TRP A 42 1.59 6.58 0.81
CA TRP A 42 2.36 5.38 0.47
C TRP A 42 1.98 4.81 -0.91
N SER A 43 0.70 4.77 -1.24
CA SER A 43 0.25 4.32 -2.57
C SER A 43 0.73 5.25 -3.68
N ALA A 44 0.70 6.57 -3.48
CA ALA A 44 1.23 7.53 -4.46
C ALA A 44 2.74 7.36 -4.66
N LEU A 45 3.51 7.28 -3.57
CA LEU A 45 4.96 7.05 -3.64
C LEU A 45 5.29 5.73 -4.35
N ALA A 46 4.56 4.65 -4.03
CA ALA A 46 4.77 3.34 -4.65
C ALA A 46 4.41 3.33 -6.15
N CYS A 47 3.29 3.94 -6.55
CA CYS A 47 2.91 4.07 -7.96
C CYS A 47 3.91 4.91 -8.77
N LEU A 48 4.38 6.04 -8.20
CA LEU A 48 5.38 6.89 -8.84
C LEU A 48 6.71 6.14 -9.02
N ASN A 49 7.14 5.41 -7.99
CA ASN A 49 8.34 4.61 -8.05
C ASN A 49 8.27 3.54 -9.15
N GLN A 50 7.17 2.79 -9.22
CA GLN A 50 6.95 1.77 -10.24
C GLN A 50 6.86 2.36 -11.65
N PHE A 51 6.25 3.53 -11.81
CA PHE A 51 6.21 4.24 -13.08
C PHE A 51 7.63 4.59 -13.57
N VAL A 52 8.44 5.27 -12.75
CA VAL A 52 9.82 5.63 -13.10
C VAL A 52 10.64 4.38 -13.43
N ASN A 53 10.52 3.34 -12.61
CA ASN A 53 11.22 2.08 -12.85
C ASN A 53 10.83 1.42 -14.20
N SER A 54 9.54 1.42 -14.54
CA SER A 54 9.06 0.86 -15.81
C SER A 54 9.52 1.63 -17.04
N VAL A 55 9.75 2.94 -16.92
CA VAL A 55 10.17 3.82 -18.02
C VAL A 55 11.69 3.78 -18.21
N VAL A 56 12.46 3.82 -17.13
CA VAL A 56 13.93 3.87 -17.19
C VAL A 56 14.53 2.54 -17.64
N TRP A 57 13.95 1.42 -17.21
CA TRP A 57 14.43 0.06 -17.52
C TRP A 57 13.52 -0.69 -18.51
N ALA A 58 12.84 0.04 -19.41
CA ALA A 58 11.92 -0.53 -20.38
C ALA A 58 12.59 -1.50 -21.38
N GLU A 59 13.80 -1.16 -21.82
CA GLU A 59 14.50 -1.84 -22.92
C GLU A 59 15.73 -2.62 -22.46
N ASP A 60 16.38 -2.22 -21.36
CA ASP A 60 17.61 -2.85 -20.86
C ASP A 60 17.68 -2.87 -19.33
N SER A 61 18.44 -3.82 -18.77
CA SER A 61 18.80 -3.90 -17.34
C SER A 61 20.09 -3.13 -16.97
N ILE A 62 20.53 -2.20 -17.82
CA ILE A 62 21.75 -1.42 -17.60
C ILE A 62 21.55 -0.44 -16.43
N LEU A 63 22.58 -0.26 -15.62
CA LEU A 63 22.63 0.73 -14.53
C LEU A 63 22.65 2.16 -15.09
N ARG A 64 21.46 2.71 -15.41
CA ARG A 64 21.31 4.08 -15.93
C ARG A 64 21.29 5.14 -14.82
N ALA A 65 20.70 4.81 -13.67
CA ALA A 65 20.51 5.74 -12.56
C ALA A 65 20.91 5.10 -11.22
N PRO A 66 22.21 5.05 -10.87
CA PRO A 66 22.66 4.42 -9.62
C PRO A 66 22.07 5.11 -8.40
N VAL A 67 22.01 6.45 -8.37
CA VAL A 67 21.47 7.22 -7.23
C VAL A 67 20.00 6.90 -6.95
N TRP A 68 19.20 6.60 -7.99
CA TRP A 68 17.79 6.24 -7.86
C TRP A 68 17.58 4.89 -7.16
N CYS A 69 18.46 3.93 -7.43
CA CYS A 69 18.37 2.57 -6.91
C CYS A 69 19.07 2.39 -5.57
N ASP A 70 20.10 3.20 -5.32
CA ASP A 70 21.03 2.97 -4.22
C ASP A 70 20.60 3.54 -2.87
N ILE A 71 20.32 4.84 -2.80
CA ILE A 71 20.53 5.55 -1.52
C ILE A 71 19.25 6.18 -0.97
N TRP A 72 18.19 6.47 -1.76
CA TRP A 72 17.01 7.14 -1.17
C TRP A 72 15.63 6.71 -1.66
N ASP A 73 15.37 6.51 -2.96
CA ASP A 73 13.97 6.48 -3.41
C ASP A 73 13.44 5.07 -3.70
N SER A 74 14.00 4.32 -4.67
CA SER A 74 13.24 3.17 -5.18
C SER A 74 13.14 1.99 -4.21
N TYR A 75 14.27 1.58 -3.63
CA TYR A 75 14.34 0.45 -2.70
C TYR A 75 13.56 0.71 -1.41
N ASN A 76 13.85 1.85 -0.76
CA ASN A 76 13.24 2.23 0.51
C ASN A 76 11.73 2.47 0.37
N ILE A 77 11.29 3.10 -0.73
CA ILE A 77 9.86 3.32 -0.97
C ILE A 77 9.15 2.00 -1.18
N MET A 78 9.73 1.06 -1.93
CA MET A 78 9.07 -0.23 -2.18
C MET A 78 8.97 -1.08 -0.90
N MET A 79 10.06 -1.18 -0.14
CA MET A 79 10.06 -1.90 1.14
C MET A 79 9.15 -1.21 2.16
N GLY A 80 9.24 0.12 2.26
CA GLY A 80 8.37 0.93 3.11
C GLY A 80 6.90 0.77 2.75
N ALA A 81 6.53 0.82 1.47
CA ALA A 81 5.15 0.68 1.01
C ALA A 81 4.58 -0.71 1.27
N SER A 82 5.42 -1.77 1.21
CA SER A 82 4.98 -3.15 1.50
C SER A 82 4.41 -3.30 2.92
N VAL A 83 4.84 -2.46 3.85
CA VAL A 83 4.42 -2.42 5.25
C VAL A 83 3.51 -1.22 5.54
N GLY A 84 3.78 -0.08 4.92
CA GLY A 84 3.08 1.18 5.12
C GLY A 84 1.65 1.15 4.61
N ILE A 85 1.40 0.51 3.46
CA ILE A 85 0.04 0.32 2.93
C ILE A 85 -0.81 -0.55 3.87
N PRO A 86 -0.40 -1.77 4.28
CA PRO A 86 -1.21 -2.56 5.23
C PRO A 86 -1.31 -1.92 6.61
N ALA A 87 -0.29 -1.18 7.07
CA ALA A 87 -0.36 -0.39 8.30
C ALA A 87 -1.41 0.72 8.22
N ALA A 88 -1.48 1.45 7.10
CA ALA A 88 -2.50 2.46 6.88
C ALA A 88 -3.90 1.84 6.83
N THR A 89 -4.04 0.68 6.17
CA THR A 89 -5.31 -0.08 6.15
C THR A 89 -5.72 -0.55 7.55
N LEU A 90 -4.78 -0.96 8.40
CA LEU A 90 -5.02 -1.28 9.81
C LEU A 90 -5.54 -0.06 10.59
N CYS A 91 -4.92 1.11 10.41
CA CYS A 91 -5.38 2.35 11.02
C CYS A 91 -6.83 2.70 10.60
N ILE A 92 -7.15 2.54 9.31
CA ILE A 92 -8.51 2.75 8.78
C ILE A 92 -9.50 1.78 9.45
N ASN A 93 -9.23 0.47 9.42
CA ASN A 93 -10.09 -0.56 10.01
C ASN A 93 -10.28 -0.34 11.52
N ARG A 94 -9.22 -0.02 12.25
CA ARG A 94 -9.27 0.31 13.68
C ARG A 94 -10.18 1.50 13.96
N ARG A 95 -10.08 2.57 13.16
CA ARG A 95 -10.93 3.75 13.32
C ARG A 95 -12.39 3.47 13.01
N LEU A 96 -12.67 2.71 11.95
CA LEU A 96 -14.02 2.27 11.60
C LEU A 96 -14.63 1.43 12.74
N TYR A 97 -13.86 0.50 13.31
CA TYR A 97 -14.29 -0.28 14.48
C TYR A 97 -14.60 0.59 15.70
N GLN A 98 -13.76 1.60 16.00
CA GLN A 98 -14.02 2.51 17.12
C GLN A 98 -15.31 3.31 16.95
N ILE A 99 -15.60 3.77 15.73
CA ILE A 99 -16.83 4.50 15.41
C ILE A 99 -18.05 3.60 15.63
N ALA A 100 -17.99 2.35 15.16
CA ALA A 100 -19.08 1.39 15.32
C ALA A 100 -19.28 0.91 16.76
N SER A 101 -18.20 0.71 17.53
CA SER A 101 -18.26 0.16 18.89
C SER A 101 -18.65 1.18 19.96
N THR A 102 -18.31 2.46 19.77
CA THR A 102 -18.53 3.52 20.78
C THR A 102 -19.66 4.48 20.44
N ASN A 103 -20.55 4.06 19.53
CA ASN A 103 -21.63 4.88 18.99
C ASN A 103 -21.17 6.28 18.50
N GLY A 104 -19.95 6.35 17.96
CA GLY A 104 -19.33 7.59 17.48
C GLY A 104 -18.94 8.64 18.55
N SER A 105 -19.17 8.38 19.85
CA SER A 105 -18.84 9.31 20.95
C SER A 105 -17.35 9.70 20.98
N LEU A 106 -16.46 8.73 20.75
CA LEU A 106 -15.01 8.96 20.70
C LEU A 106 -14.54 9.74 19.45
N SER A 107 -15.38 9.86 18.42
CA SER A 107 -15.03 10.58 17.18
C SER A 107 -15.17 12.10 17.33
N SER A 108 -15.95 12.56 18.31
CA SER A 108 -16.21 13.98 18.57
C SER A 108 -15.09 14.67 19.37
N ASN A 109 -14.34 13.91 20.18
CA ASN A 109 -13.32 14.46 21.06
C ASN A 109 -12.01 14.80 20.30
N LYS A 110 -11.60 16.08 20.34
CA LYS A 110 -10.35 16.56 19.72
C LYS A 110 -9.09 15.91 20.31
N ALA A 111 -9.10 15.56 21.61
CA ALA A 111 -7.97 14.91 22.26
C ALA A 111 -7.75 13.49 21.72
N GLU A 112 -8.84 12.74 21.55
CA GLU A 112 -8.81 11.41 20.92
C GLU A 112 -8.37 11.47 19.46
N LEU A 113 -8.79 12.50 18.71
CA LEU A 113 -8.32 12.70 17.34
C LEU A 113 -6.80 12.91 17.29
N ARG A 114 -6.25 13.78 18.15
CA ARG A 114 -4.79 14.00 18.22
C ARG A 114 -4.04 12.72 18.59
N ARG A 115 -4.57 11.95 19.54
CA ARG A 115 -4.00 10.65 19.93
C ARG A 115 -4.02 9.66 18.78
N SER A 116 -5.11 9.60 18.01
CA SER A 116 -5.21 8.75 16.82
C SER A 116 -4.22 9.17 15.74
N VAL A 117 -4.04 10.47 15.47
CA VAL A 117 -3.01 10.95 14.54
C VAL A 117 -1.61 10.51 14.97
N LEU A 118 -1.30 10.61 16.27
CA LEU A 118 0.01 10.20 16.79
C LEU A 118 0.23 8.69 16.69
N ILE A 119 -0.77 7.88 17.03
CA ILE A 119 -0.70 6.41 16.90
C ILE A 119 -0.58 6.01 15.42
N ASP A 120 -1.39 6.62 14.55
CA ASP A 120 -1.38 6.32 13.12
C ASP A 120 -0.05 6.75 12.48
N GLY A 121 0.51 7.90 12.88
CA GLY A 121 1.85 8.32 12.46
C GLY A 121 2.96 7.40 12.94
N LEU A 122 2.88 6.91 14.18
CA LEU A 122 3.84 5.92 14.69
C LEU A 122 3.77 4.61 13.89
N LEU A 123 2.57 4.15 13.55
CA LEU A 123 2.39 2.89 12.84
C LEU A 123 2.68 3.01 11.33
N CYS A 124 2.33 4.14 10.71
CA CYS A 124 2.44 4.32 9.27
C CYS A 124 3.75 4.99 8.82
N VAL A 125 4.51 5.60 9.72
CA VAL A 125 5.79 6.27 9.38
C VAL A 125 6.94 5.67 10.18
N PHE A 126 6.86 5.69 11.52
CA PHE A 126 7.97 5.21 12.35
C PHE A 126 8.22 3.71 12.16
N PHE A 127 7.17 2.90 12.10
CA PHE A 127 7.32 1.45 11.87
C PHE A 127 7.94 1.12 10.50
N PRO A 128 7.48 1.66 9.36
CA PRO A 128 8.18 1.50 8.08
C PRO A 128 9.64 1.98 8.08
N LEU A 129 9.96 3.08 8.76
CA LEU A 129 11.33 3.58 8.86
C LEU A 129 12.25 2.59 9.60
N VAL A 130 11.77 2.05 10.73
CA VAL A 130 12.50 1.00 11.47
C VAL A 130 12.61 -0.27 10.62
N TYR A 131 11.55 -0.64 9.91
CA TYR A 131 11.55 -1.80 9.01
C TYR A 131 12.60 -1.67 7.91
N ILE A 132 12.69 -0.51 7.25
CA ILE A 132 13.70 -0.20 6.23
C ILE A 132 15.11 -0.30 6.84
N ALA A 133 15.32 0.29 8.03
CA ALA A 133 16.62 0.22 8.70
C ALA A 133 17.05 -1.22 9.05
N LEU A 134 16.10 -2.09 9.39
CA LEU A 134 16.38 -3.51 9.65
C LEU A 134 16.75 -4.29 8.38
N GLN A 135 16.34 -3.83 7.20
CA GLN A 135 16.64 -4.54 5.95
C GLN A 135 18.13 -4.52 5.60
N PHE A 136 18.89 -3.52 6.05
CA PHE A 136 20.35 -3.46 5.86
C PHE A 136 21.08 -4.68 6.45
N ILE A 137 20.50 -5.37 7.44
CA ILE A 137 21.09 -6.57 8.06
C ILE A 137 20.96 -7.80 7.15
N VAL A 138 19.91 -7.86 6.34
CA VAL A 138 19.51 -9.02 5.53
C VAL A 138 19.87 -8.86 4.05
N GLN A 139 20.25 -7.66 3.66
CA GLN A 139 20.66 -7.33 2.30
C GLN A 139 21.87 -8.18 1.88
N ALA A 140 21.73 -8.94 0.78
CA ALA A 140 22.76 -9.84 0.26
C ALA A 140 23.88 -9.07 -0.46
N HIS A 141 23.45 -8.19 -1.36
CA HIS A 141 24.27 -7.31 -2.19
C HIS A 141 23.46 -6.04 -2.49
N ARG A 142 24.04 -5.13 -3.27
CA ARG A 142 23.59 -3.74 -3.32
C ARG A 142 22.13 -3.60 -3.79
N PHE A 143 21.80 -4.13 -4.97
CA PHE A 143 20.44 -4.26 -5.47
C PHE A 143 20.47 -5.08 -6.76
N ASP A 144 19.31 -5.62 -7.13
CA ASP A 144 19.08 -6.29 -8.41
C ASP A 144 18.40 -5.34 -9.38
N ILE A 145 18.80 -5.39 -10.66
CA ILE A 145 18.05 -4.74 -11.73
C ILE A 145 17.38 -5.82 -12.56
N TYR A 146 16.06 -5.86 -12.50
CA TYR A 146 15.25 -6.70 -13.39
C TYR A 146 14.86 -5.88 -14.62
N GLU A 147 15.27 -6.34 -15.80
CA GLU A 147 14.83 -5.76 -17.07
C GLU A 147 13.28 -5.69 -17.13
N GLN A 148 12.71 -4.54 -17.50
CA GLN A 148 11.27 -4.18 -17.53
C GLN A 148 10.56 -3.96 -16.18
N ILE A 149 11.22 -4.25 -15.06
CA ILE A 149 10.66 -4.04 -13.72
C ILE A 149 11.40 -2.93 -13.00
N GLY A 150 12.72 -2.83 -13.20
CA GLY A 150 13.62 -1.87 -12.58
C GLY A 150 14.32 -2.42 -11.33
N CYS A 151 14.62 -1.51 -10.40
CA CYS A 151 15.43 -1.82 -9.23
C CYS A 151 14.63 -2.56 -8.15
N TYR A 152 15.20 -3.66 -7.66
CA TYR A 152 14.58 -4.55 -6.68
C TYR A 152 15.57 -4.95 -5.60
N PRO A 153 15.12 -5.19 -4.35
CA PRO A 153 15.99 -5.59 -3.28
C PRO A 153 16.53 -7.00 -3.44
N ALA A 154 17.86 -7.09 -3.35
CA ALA A 154 18.60 -8.32 -3.24
C ALA A 154 18.59 -8.81 -1.79
N LEU A 155 17.68 -9.72 -1.46
CA LEU A 155 17.51 -10.26 -0.11
C LEU A 155 18.18 -11.64 0.02
N TYR A 156 19.02 -11.82 1.03
CA TYR A 156 19.69 -13.11 1.24
C TYR A 156 18.74 -14.13 1.89
N ASN A 157 18.48 -15.26 1.23
CA ASN A 157 17.60 -16.29 1.77
C ASN A 157 18.25 -16.98 2.99
N SER A 158 17.96 -16.44 4.17
CA SER A 158 18.47 -16.88 5.46
C SER A 158 17.36 -16.80 6.49
N ILE A 159 17.53 -17.50 7.63
CA ILE A 159 16.51 -17.49 8.70
C ILE A 159 16.14 -16.05 9.14
N PRO A 160 17.09 -15.09 9.29
CA PRO A 160 16.75 -13.71 9.65
C PRO A 160 15.85 -12.99 8.64
N LEU A 161 15.88 -13.35 7.35
CA LEU A 161 15.01 -12.75 6.33
C LEU A 161 13.54 -12.89 6.68
N TYR A 162 13.13 -14.09 7.09
CA TYR A 162 11.75 -14.38 7.42
C TYR A 162 11.28 -13.54 8.61
N PHE A 163 12.11 -13.43 9.66
CA PHE A 163 11.77 -12.68 10.87
C PHE A 163 11.84 -11.16 10.72
N LEU A 164 12.81 -10.65 9.96
CA LEU A 164 13.06 -9.21 9.84
C LEU A 164 12.30 -8.57 8.67
N SER A 165 11.99 -9.32 7.62
CA SER A 165 11.42 -8.79 6.39
C SER A 165 10.05 -9.36 6.08
N THR A 166 9.96 -10.68 5.87
CA THR A 166 8.82 -11.29 5.18
C THR A 166 7.58 -11.47 6.08
N ILE A 167 7.76 -11.57 7.40
CA ILE A 167 6.67 -11.81 8.34
C ILE A 167 5.80 -10.57 8.62
N TRP A 168 6.35 -9.36 8.50
CA TRP A 168 5.67 -8.13 8.93
C TRP A 168 4.46 -7.74 8.07
N PRO A 169 4.54 -7.70 6.73
CA PRO A 169 3.37 -7.42 5.89
C PRO A 169 2.16 -8.34 6.14
N PRO A 170 2.30 -9.69 6.20
CA PRO A 170 1.16 -10.56 6.48
C PRO A 170 0.68 -10.47 7.93
N LEU A 171 1.56 -10.26 8.92
CA LEU A 171 1.14 -10.07 10.32
C LEU A 171 0.26 -8.83 10.47
N ILE A 172 0.68 -7.69 9.92
CA ILE A 172 -0.11 -6.44 9.99
C ILE A 172 -1.43 -6.61 9.24
N SER A 173 -1.40 -7.29 8.09
CA SER A 173 -2.60 -7.58 7.32
C SER A 173 -3.57 -8.49 8.06
N LEU A 174 -3.08 -9.48 8.81
CA LEU A 174 -3.91 -10.36 9.64
C LEU A 174 -4.57 -9.60 10.79
N ILE A 175 -3.82 -8.73 11.49
CA ILE A 175 -4.37 -7.86 12.54
C ILE A 175 -5.43 -6.94 11.94
N SER A 176 -5.15 -6.36 10.77
CA SER A 176 -6.09 -5.50 10.05
C SER A 176 -7.36 -6.23 9.64
N PHE A 177 -7.24 -7.47 9.17
CA PHE A 177 -8.37 -8.33 8.83
C PHE A 177 -9.24 -8.64 10.06
N ALA A 178 -8.63 -8.90 11.22
CA ALA A 178 -9.35 -9.09 12.47
C ALA A 178 -10.15 -7.83 12.87
N TYR A 179 -9.54 -6.64 12.80
CA TYR A 179 -10.26 -5.38 13.05
C TYR A 179 -11.37 -5.12 12.03
N GLY A 180 -11.16 -5.45 10.75
CA GLY A 180 -12.19 -5.38 9.71
C GLY A 180 -13.39 -6.28 10.02
N GLY A 181 -13.13 -7.52 10.47
CA GLY A 181 -14.16 -8.46 10.92
C GLY A 181 -14.94 -7.97 12.14
N LEU A 182 -14.23 -7.39 13.12
CA LEU A 182 -14.87 -6.77 14.30
C LEU A 182 -15.70 -5.54 13.93
N ALA A 183 -15.24 -4.71 12.99
CA ALA A 183 -15.98 -3.56 12.48
C ALA A 183 -17.26 -4.00 11.74
N LEU A 184 -17.18 -5.06 10.93
CA LEU A 184 -18.34 -5.67 10.28
C LEU A 184 -19.33 -6.21 11.31
N HIS A 185 -18.85 -6.98 12.29
CA HIS A 185 -19.70 -7.53 13.34
C HIS A 185 -20.39 -6.43 14.15
N SER A 186 -19.64 -5.44 14.64
CA SER A 186 -20.18 -4.31 15.41
C SER A 186 -21.20 -3.52 14.59
N SER A 187 -20.91 -3.23 13.31
CA SER A 187 -21.85 -2.55 12.43
C SER A 187 -23.14 -3.37 12.23
N SER A 188 -23.04 -4.69 12.03
CA SER A 188 -24.21 -5.55 11.87
C SER A 188 -25.12 -5.55 13.11
N VAL A 189 -24.53 -5.47 14.31
CA VAL A 189 -25.25 -5.38 15.58
C VAL A 189 -25.94 -4.01 15.71
N LEU A 190 -25.26 -2.92 15.36
CA LEU A 190 -25.84 -1.58 15.42
C LEU A 190 -26.95 -1.36 14.37
N THR A 191 -26.84 -1.98 13.19
CA THR A 191 -27.91 -1.96 12.18
C THR A 191 -29.18 -2.61 12.72
N ARG A 192 -29.03 -3.76 13.39
CA ARG A 192 -30.17 -4.45 14.04
C ARG A 192 -30.80 -3.62 15.15
N ARG A 193 -30.04 -2.70 15.75
CA ARG A 193 -30.48 -1.80 16.83
C ARG A 193 -30.89 -0.40 16.33
N THR A 194 -30.95 -0.17 15.01
CA THR A 194 -31.30 1.13 14.38
C THR A 194 -30.54 2.35 14.93
N THR A 195 -29.34 2.17 15.48
CA THR A 195 -28.52 3.22 16.14
C THR A 195 -27.23 3.53 15.38
N LEU A 196 -27.00 2.81 14.28
CA LEU A 196 -25.83 2.96 13.42
C LEU A 196 -25.82 4.33 12.74
N SER A 197 -26.96 4.79 12.23
CA SER A 197 -27.11 6.12 11.62
C SER A 197 -26.69 7.24 12.56
N ASP A 198 -27.09 7.15 13.83
CA ASP A 198 -26.82 8.19 14.83
C ASP A 198 -25.34 8.20 15.22
N SER A 199 -24.75 7.01 15.30
CA SER A 199 -23.32 6.81 15.58
C SER A 199 -22.43 7.32 14.44
N LEU A 200 -22.89 7.19 13.19
CA LEU A 200 -22.19 7.74 12.03
C LEU A 200 -22.39 9.24 11.91
N ALA A 201 -23.60 9.75 12.21
CA ALA A 201 -23.89 11.17 12.20
C ALA A 201 -23.02 11.93 13.23
N SER A 202 -22.81 11.37 14.42
CA SER A 202 -21.91 11.94 15.43
C SER A 202 -20.44 11.93 14.99
N ALA A 203 -20.06 10.98 14.14
CA ALA A 203 -18.74 10.93 13.49
C ALA A 203 -18.67 11.74 12.17
N SER A 204 -19.75 12.42 11.77
CA SER A 204 -19.89 13.17 10.51
C SER A 204 -19.66 12.32 9.26
N ILE A 205 -20.12 11.06 9.29
CA ILE A 205 -19.94 10.06 8.23
C ILE A 205 -21.32 9.53 7.77
N THR A 206 -21.46 9.16 6.50
CA THR A 206 -22.66 8.48 5.96
C THR A 206 -22.49 6.95 5.98
N LEU A 207 -23.61 6.21 6.03
CA LEU A 207 -23.59 4.74 6.01
C LEU A 207 -22.97 4.15 4.72
N PRO A 208 -23.31 4.63 3.51
CA PRO A 208 -22.68 4.17 2.28
C PRO A 208 -21.16 4.42 2.28
N HIS A 209 -20.72 5.56 2.82
CA HIS A 209 -19.30 5.86 2.97
C HIS A 209 -18.59 4.85 3.89
N TYR A 210 -19.16 4.60 5.06
CA TYR A 210 -18.62 3.63 6.02
C TYR A 210 -18.45 2.24 5.40
N LEU A 211 -19.49 1.75 4.72
CA LEU A 211 -19.47 0.41 4.11
C LEU A 211 -18.47 0.32 2.96
N ARG A 212 -18.38 1.34 2.10
CA ARG A 212 -17.40 1.38 0.99
C ARG A 212 -15.96 1.34 1.50
N MET A 213 -15.63 2.14 2.51
CA MET A 213 -14.30 2.15 3.11
C MET A 213 -13.96 0.83 3.80
N LEU A 214 -14.94 0.20 4.45
CA LEU A 214 -14.77 -1.10 5.08
C LEU A 214 -14.52 -2.21 4.05
N ILE A 215 -15.26 -2.22 2.93
CA ILE A 215 -15.05 -3.18 1.83
C ILE A 215 -13.67 -2.97 1.19
N LEU A 216 -13.30 -1.73 0.91
CA LEU A 216 -11.99 -1.40 0.34
C LEU A 216 -10.85 -1.86 1.26
N ALA A 217 -10.95 -1.55 2.55
CA ALA A 217 -9.92 -1.91 3.53
C ALA A 217 -9.81 -3.44 3.68
N THR A 218 -10.93 -4.16 3.77
CA THR A 218 -10.92 -5.63 3.84
C THR A 218 -10.38 -6.27 2.56
N LEU A 219 -10.76 -5.78 1.38
CA LEU A 219 -10.22 -6.27 0.10
C LEU A 219 -8.71 -6.04 0.01
N SER A 220 -8.24 -4.85 0.38
CA SER A 220 -6.82 -4.52 0.42
C SER A 220 -6.06 -5.46 1.37
N THR A 221 -6.60 -5.76 2.57
CA THR A 221 -5.95 -6.69 3.50
C THR A 221 -5.85 -8.11 2.95
N LEU A 222 -6.89 -8.58 2.25
CA LEU A 222 -6.90 -9.93 1.69
C LEU A 222 -5.87 -10.07 0.56
N LEU A 223 -5.75 -9.04 -0.30
CA LEU A 223 -4.74 -8.98 -1.36
C LEU A 223 -3.33 -8.99 -0.76
N THR A 224 -3.05 -8.15 0.24
CA THR A 224 -1.73 -8.11 0.88
C THR A 224 -1.40 -9.39 1.65
N LEU A 225 -2.39 -9.99 2.33
CA LEU A 225 -2.20 -11.25 3.05
C LEU A 225 -1.89 -12.41 2.10
N SER A 226 -2.66 -12.54 1.01
CA SER A 226 -2.42 -13.58 -0.01
C SER A 226 -1.07 -13.40 -0.69
N LEU A 227 -0.68 -12.16 -1.02
CA LEU A 227 0.65 -11.84 -1.54
C LEU A 227 1.75 -12.25 -0.56
N GLY A 228 1.63 -11.87 0.73
CA GLY A 228 2.62 -12.18 1.75
C GLY A 228 2.79 -13.68 2.02
N ILE A 229 1.70 -14.45 2.04
CA ILE A 229 1.76 -15.91 2.19
C ILE A 229 2.42 -16.54 0.97
N PHE A 230 2.06 -16.09 -0.24
CA PHE A 230 2.64 -16.59 -1.48
C PHE A 230 4.15 -16.33 -1.57
N THR A 231 4.61 -15.14 -1.20
CA THR A 231 6.04 -14.81 -1.21
C THR A 231 6.82 -15.63 -0.18
N ILE A 232 6.30 -15.82 1.04
CA ILE A 232 6.95 -16.72 2.02
C ILE A 232 7.06 -18.13 1.47
N HIS A 233 5.96 -18.67 0.92
CA HIS A 233 5.94 -20.02 0.38
C HIS A 233 6.90 -20.19 -0.81
N SER A 234 6.94 -19.23 -1.74
CA SER A 234 7.81 -19.29 -2.92
C SER A 234 9.29 -19.18 -2.54
N THR A 235 9.64 -18.31 -1.59
CA THR A 235 11.03 -18.17 -1.10
C THR A 235 11.48 -19.39 -0.29
N ALA A 236 10.62 -19.95 0.56
CA ALA A 236 10.96 -21.11 1.39
C ALA A 236 11.11 -22.42 0.61
N THR A 237 10.34 -22.58 -0.48
CA THR A 237 10.36 -23.80 -1.33
C THR A 237 11.27 -23.66 -2.56
N SER A 238 12.04 -22.58 -2.64
CA SER A 238 12.94 -22.32 -3.76
C SER A 238 14.17 -23.25 -3.72
N THR A 239 14.34 -24.05 -4.77
CA THR A 239 15.52 -24.92 -4.93
C THR A 239 16.73 -24.16 -5.48
N SER A 240 16.52 -23.05 -6.19
CA SER A 240 17.58 -22.23 -6.77
C SER A 240 18.32 -21.39 -5.72
N THR A 241 17.62 -21.04 -4.63
CA THR A 241 18.16 -20.25 -3.52
C THR A 241 17.84 -20.96 -2.20
N PRO A 242 18.53 -22.07 -1.85
CA PRO A 242 18.26 -22.78 -0.61
C PRO A 242 18.55 -21.89 0.61
N ILE A 243 17.98 -22.25 1.76
CA ILE A 243 18.21 -21.51 3.00
C ILE A 243 19.66 -21.70 3.40
N HIS A 244 20.42 -20.61 3.39
CA HIS A 244 21.82 -20.61 3.80
C HIS A 244 21.96 -20.10 5.24
N PRO A 245 22.99 -20.56 5.98
CA PRO A 245 23.31 -19.99 7.28
C PRO A 245 23.59 -18.49 7.12
N TRP A 246 23.07 -17.68 8.02
CA TRP A 246 23.26 -16.24 7.97
C TRP A 246 24.75 -15.92 8.06
N ARG A 247 25.27 -15.25 7.02
CA ARG A 247 26.69 -14.85 6.92
C ARG A 247 26.88 -13.34 6.75
N SER A 248 25.82 -12.53 6.69
CA SER A 248 25.96 -11.17 6.15
C SER A 248 26.32 -10.11 7.19
N LEU A 249 27.52 -9.58 7.05
CA LEU A 249 27.76 -8.14 6.90
C LEU A 249 28.76 -7.91 5.73
N SER A 250 28.58 -8.61 4.61
CA SER A 250 29.44 -8.46 3.44
C SER A 250 28.83 -7.47 2.46
N THR A 251 29.36 -6.26 2.42
CA THR A 251 29.20 -5.30 1.34
C THR A 251 29.89 -5.82 0.07
N ALA A 252 29.41 -6.92 -0.50
CA ALA A 252 29.82 -7.29 -1.86
C ALA A 252 29.25 -6.19 -2.78
N PRO A 253 30.10 -5.39 -3.46
CA PRO A 253 29.64 -4.26 -4.28
C PRO A 253 29.02 -4.71 -5.61
N HIS A 254 28.62 -5.98 -5.71
CA HIS A 254 28.09 -6.55 -6.93
C HIS A 254 26.65 -6.12 -7.15
N ILE A 255 26.32 -5.84 -8.41
CA ILE A 255 25.00 -5.45 -8.89
C ILE A 255 24.66 -6.49 -9.95
N ASP A 256 23.62 -7.29 -9.69
CA ASP A 256 23.16 -8.28 -10.67
C ASP A 256 22.14 -7.63 -11.60
N SER A 257 22.49 -7.55 -12.88
CA SER A 257 21.57 -7.19 -13.95
C SER A 257 20.94 -8.47 -14.51
N ILE A 258 19.66 -8.69 -14.23
CA ILE A 258 18.95 -9.92 -14.60
C ILE A 258 18.09 -9.64 -15.85
N PRO A 259 18.43 -10.24 -17.01
CA PRO A 259 17.68 -10.01 -18.23
C PRO A 259 16.33 -10.72 -18.22
N VAL A 260 15.41 -10.26 -19.07
CA VAL A 260 14.03 -10.78 -19.22
C VAL A 260 13.98 -12.29 -19.38
N LEU A 261 14.90 -12.84 -20.17
CA LEU A 261 14.92 -14.27 -20.44
C LEU A 261 15.15 -15.10 -19.17
N VAL A 262 15.97 -14.60 -18.24
CA VAL A 262 16.33 -15.31 -17.01
C VAL A 262 15.20 -15.22 -15.99
N TRP A 263 14.70 -14.03 -15.68
CA TRP A 263 13.67 -13.91 -14.63
C TRP A 263 12.31 -14.47 -15.07
N ARG A 264 12.00 -14.49 -16.37
CA ARG A 264 10.78 -15.14 -16.89
C ARG A 264 10.87 -16.65 -17.02
N SER A 265 12.09 -17.20 -17.06
CA SER A 265 12.28 -18.65 -17.12
C SER A 265 11.80 -19.36 -15.86
N ASP A 266 11.89 -18.68 -14.71
CA ASP A 266 11.36 -19.19 -13.44
C ASP A 266 9.89 -18.76 -13.27
N PRO A 267 8.94 -19.71 -13.32
CA PRO A 267 7.51 -19.39 -13.21
C PRO A 267 7.16 -18.83 -11.83
N ARG A 268 7.86 -19.22 -10.75
CA ARG A 268 7.57 -18.75 -9.39
C ARG A 268 8.01 -17.31 -9.21
N LEU A 269 9.23 -17.01 -9.65
CA LEU A 269 9.78 -15.65 -9.62
C LEU A 269 8.94 -14.71 -10.48
N ARG A 270 8.57 -15.13 -11.70
CA ARG A 270 7.69 -14.37 -12.59
C ARG A 270 6.37 -14.01 -11.92
N VAL A 271 5.69 -14.98 -11.29
CA VAL A 271 4.40 -14.72 -10.63
C VAL A 271 4.59 -13.79 -9.42
N ALA A 272 5.62 -13.99 -8.60
CA ALA A 272 5.86 -13.14 -7.43
C ALA A 272 6.14 -11.68 -7.81
N LEU A 273 7.00 -11.46 -8.82
CA LEU A 273 7.35 -10.12 -9.30
C LEU A 273 6.16 -9.42 -9.95
N GLU A 274 5.46 -10.10 -10.87
CA GLU A 274 4.27 -9.53 -11.52
C GLU A 274 3.15 -9.25 -10.52
N PHE A 275 2.88 -10.17 -9.58
CA PHE A 275 1.83 -9.98 -8.59
C PHE A 275 2.13 -8.79 -7.66
N THR A 276 3.39 -8.65 -7.21
CA THR A 276 3.85 -7.49 -6.43
C THR A 276 3.74 -6.20 -7.23
N ARG A 277 4.13 -6.24 -8.51
CA ARG A 277 4.08 -5.12 -9.45
C ARG A 277 2.64 -4.63 -9.67
N TRP A 278 1.68 -5.52 -9.94
CA TRP A 278 0.29 -5.16 -10.22
C TRP A 278 -0.54 -4.81 -8.98
N THR A 279 -0.19 -5.33 -7.80
CA THR A 279 -0.97 -5.09 -6.58
C THR A 279 -1.04 -3.60 -6.22
N VAL A 280 0.04 -2.85 -6.42
CA VAL A 280 0.11 -1.42 -6.11
C VAL A 280 -0.85 -0.57 -6.96
N PRO A 281 -0.80 -0.59 -8.31
CA PRO A 281 -1.72 0.19 -9.12
C PRO A 281 -3.17 -0.29 -8.99
N VAL A 282 -3.41 -1.60 -8.80
CA VAL A 282 -4.76 -2.12 -8.59
C VAL A 282 -5.35 -1.59 -7.28
N THR A 283 -4.60 -1.62 -6.18
CA THR A 283 -5.07 -1.09 -4.90
C THR A 283 -5.29 0.43 -4.94
N ALA A 284 -4.42 1.17 -5.64
CA ALA A 284 -4.59 2.60 -5.91
C ALA A 284 -5.88 2.92 -6.68
N ILE A 285 -6.15 2.20 -7.77
CA ILE A 285 -7.36 2.39 -8.59
C ILE A 285 -8.61 1.98 -7.82
N LEU A 286 -8.58 0.87 -7.08
CA LEU A 286 -9.68 0.47 -6.19
C LEU A 286 -9.97 1.56 -5.18
N PHE A 287 -8.95 2.13 -4.54
CA PHE A 287 -9.13 3.24 -3.61
C PHE A 287 -9.86 4.42 -4.26
N PHE A 288 -9.46 4.81 -5.47
CA PHE A 288 -10.15 5.88 -6.20
C PHE A 288 -11.60 5.52 -6.53
N VAL A 289 -11.88 4.33 -7.07
CA VAL A 289 -13.24 3.89 -7.44
C VAL A 289 -14.18 3.91 -6.23
N PHE A 290 -13.74 3.38 -5.09
CA PHE A 290 -14.53 3.42 -3.86
C PHE A 290 -14.65 4.86 -3.29
N SER A 291 -13.70 5.74 -3.60
CA SER A 291 -13.72 7.15 -3.20
C SER A 291 -14.58 8.04 -4.10
N ILE A 292 -14.76 7.77 -5.40
CA ILE A 292 -15.61 8.59 -6.31
C ILE A 292 -17.06 8.67 -5.80
N GLY A 293 -17.53 7.65 -5.09
CA GLY A 293 -18.82 7.68 -4.40
C GLY A 293 -19.01 8.92 -3.50
N PHE A 294 -17.92 9.52 -3.01
CA PHE A 294 -17.94 10.82 -2.32
C PHE A 294 -18.35 11.99 -3.19
N ALA A 295 -17.87 12.09 -4.43
CA ALA A 295 -18.11 13.26 -5.27
C ALA A 295 -19.61 13.43 -5.58
N VAL A 296 -20.32 12.30 -5.65
CA VAL A 296 -21.76 12.26 -5.88
C VAL A 296 -22.54 12.61 -4.61
N GLU A 297 -22.17 12.05 -3.45
CA GLU A 297 -22.79 12.35 -2.15
C GLU A 297 -22.49 13.77 -1.64
N ALA A 298 -21.34 14.35 -2.01
CA ALA A 298 -20.97 15.72 -1.71
C ALA A 298 -21.74 16.73 -2.57
N ARG A 299 -22.10 16.38 -3.82
CA ARG A 299 -22.85 17.28 -4.72
C ARG A 299 -24.29 17.49 -4.26
N THR A 300 -24.86 16.56 -3.49
CA THR A 300 -26.20 16.69 -2.90
C THR A 300 -26.19 17.44 -1.56
N SER A 301 -25.02 17.63 -0.93
CA SER A 301 -24.82 18.45 0.27
C SER A 301 -24.32 19.84 -0.13
N HIS A 302 -25.15 20.88 0.04
CA HIS A 302 -24.88 22.26 -0.38
C HIS A 302 -23.61 22.90 0.23
N HIS A 303 -22.42 22.66 -0.32
CA HIS A 303 -21.26 23.55 -0.17
C HIS A 303 -20.49 23.70 -1.49
N HIS A 304 -20.89 24.71 -2.26
CA HIS A 304 -20.50 25.01 -3.64
C HIS A 304 -19.08 25.59 -3.85
N LEU A 305 -18.24 25.78 -2.83
CA LEU A 305 -17.08 26.67 -2.96
C LEU A 305 -15.76 26.03 -3.39
N ALA A 306 -15.60 24.69 -3.33
CA ALA A 306 -14.36 24.02 -3.78
C ALA A 306 -14.54 23.16 -5.04
N LEU A 307 -15.79 22.94 -5.50
CA LEU A 307 -16.12 21.95 -6.52
C LEU A 307 -15.88 22.43 -7.97
N ASN A 308 -15.81 23.74 -8.21
CA ASN A 308 -15.71 24.28 -9.57
C ASN A 308 -14.28 24.42 -10.12
N SER A 309 -13.23 24.33 -9.29
CA SER A 309 -11.85 24.51 -9.80
C SER A 309 -11.20 23.20 -10.23
N ALA A 310 -11.34 22.13 -9.45
CA ALA A 310 -10.67 20.85 -9.75
C ALA A 310 -11.44 19.96 -10.74
N CYS A 311 -12.78 19.94 -10.67
CA CYS A 311 -13.60 19.08 -11.53
C CYS A 311 -13.76 19.65 -12.94
N THR A 312 -13.79 20.98 -13.09
CA THR A 312 -13.91 21.65 -14.40
C THR A 312 -12.60 21.64 -15.19
N PHE A 313 -11.45 21.48 -14.52
CA PHE A 313 -10.14 21.39 -15.18
C PHE A 313 -9.93 20.03 -15.86
N LEU A 314 -10.45 18.95 -15.29
CA LEU A 314 -10.28 17.58 -15.81
C LEU A 314 -11.37 17.12 -16.78
N LEU A 315 -12.52 17.80 -16.85
CA LEU A 315 -13.57 17.55 -17.85
C LEU A 315 -13.39 18.35 -19.15
N ARG A 316 -12.36 19.20 -19.23
CA ARG A 316 -12.01 20.00 -20.42
C ARG A 316 -10.70 19.54 -21.11
N LEU A 317 -10.03 18.52 -20.57
CA LEU A 317 -8.92 17.80 -21.20
C LEU A 317 -9.46 16.46 -21.70
#